data_AF-A0A2V9NX81-F1
#
_entry.id   AF-A0A2V9NX81-F1
#
_cell.length_a   1.000
_cell.length_b   1.000
_cell.length_c   1.000
_cell.angle_alpha   90.00
_cell.angle_beta   90.00
_cell.angle_gamma   90.00
#
_symmetry.space_group_name_H-M   'P 1'
#
loop_
_entity.id
_entity.type
_entity.pdbx_description
1 polymer ?
#
loop_
_entity_poly.entity_id
_entity_poly.type
_entity_poly.pdbx_seq_one_letter_code
_entity_poly.pdbx_strand_id
1 'polypeptide(L)'
;LPVEGEPGQTRWVLSVNLNPGGVAGGSGDQYFIGKFDGSTFTSENSKDQVLWSDYGKDFYASTSFSDIPKSDGRRIWLGWLVNWDYAGKVPTDPWRGVQSIPRELKLKRFADGIRLMQQPVAELRNLREQHTSLERQS
;
A
#
# COMPACT_ATOMS: atom_id res chain seq x y z
N LEU A 1 7.58 -5.20 9.34
CA LEU A 1 7.17 -6.15 8.29
C LEU A 1 8.28 -7.15 8.02
N PRO A 2 7.93 -8.43 7.81
CA PRO A 2 8.90 -9.46 7.38
C PRO A 2 9.39 -9.19 5.95
N VAL A 3 10.65 -9.56 5.70
CA VAL A 3 11.24 -9.55 4.36
C VAL A 3 11.06 -10.95 3.74
N GLU A 4 10.32 -11.01 2.64
CA GLU A 4 10.04 -12.24 1.90
C GLU A 4 11.34 -12.91 1.45
N GLY A 5 11.45 -14.21 1.74
CA GLY A 5 12.65 -15.00 1.44
C GLY A 5 13.81 -14.82 2.43
N GLU A 6 13.66 -14.00 3.47
CA GLU A 6 14.70 -13.75 4.48
C GLU A 6 14.17 -14.00 5.91
N PRO A 7 14.15 -15.28 6.36
CA PRO A 7 13.61 -15.62 7.68
C PRO A 7 14.27 -14.86 8.82
N GLY A 8 13.47 -14.37 9.77
CA GLY A 8 13.93 -13.58 10.91
C GLY A 8 14.29 -12.13 10.60
N GLN A 9 14.31 -11.73 9.31
CA GLN A 9 14.54 -10.34 8.93
C GLN A 9 13.24 -9.56 8.89
N THR A 10 13.19 -8.48 9.66
CA THR A 10 12.08 -7.51 9.64
C THR A 10 12.61 -6.09 9.48
N ARG A 11 11.78 -5.20 8.94
CA ARG A 11 12.00 -3.74 8.96
C ARG A 11 10.76 -3.00 9.43
N TRP A 12 10.95 -1.83 10.01
CA TRP A 12 9.87 -0.89 10.21
C TRP A 12 9.51 -0.23 8.88
N VAL A 13 8.23 0.03 8.69
CA VAL A 13 7.71 0.82 7.57
C VAL A 13 6.94 1.99 8.15
N LEU A 14 7.35 3.20 7.80
CA LEU A 14 6.66 4.44 8.14
C LEU A 14 5.92 4.93 6.91
N SER A 15 4.59 4.96 6.95
CA SER A 15 3.75 5.57 5.90
C SER A 15 3.56 7.05 6.17
N VAL A 16 3.62 7.87 5.13
CA VAL A 16 3.40 9.32 5.17
C VAL A 16 2.50 9.72 4.01
N ASN A 17 1.30 10.15 4.36
CA ASN A 17 0.32 10.63 3.40
C ASN A 17 0.54 12.12 3.10
N LEU A 18 0.51 12.50 1.82
CA LEU A 18 0.78 13.84 1.34
C LEU A 18 -0.41 14.40 0.56
N ASN A 19 -0.72 15.67 0.80
CA ASN A 19 -1.67 16.43 -0.01
C ASN A 19 -1.40 17.95 0.16
N PRO A 20 -1.07 18.70 -0.90
CA PRO A 20 -0.72 18.23 -2.25
C PRO A 20 0.68 17.59 -2.29
N GLY A 21 1.05 17.04 -3.45
CA GLY A 21 2.40 16.55 -3.73
C GLY A 21 2.51 15.07 -4.09
N GLY A 22 1.39 14.37 -4.32
CA GLY A 22 1.39 12.99 -4.78
C GLY A 22 2.05 12.80 -6.16
N VAL A 23 2.60 11.61 -6.42
CA VAL A 23 3.29 11.28 -7.69
C VAL A 23 2.43 11.47 -8.94
N ALA A 24 1.11 11.28 -8.81
CA ALA A 24 0.12 11.47 -9.86
C ALA A 24 -0.61 12.83 -9.76
N GLY A 25 -0.07 13.78 -8.98
CA GLY A 25 -0.69 15.07 -8.65
C GLY A 25 -1.77 14.96 -7.56
N GLY A 26 -2.02 16.07 -6.86
CA GLY A 26 -2.94 16.12 -5.73
C GLY A 26 -2.42 15.30 -4.55
N SER A 27 -3.22 14.35 -4.06
CA SER A 27 -2.88 13.52 -2.90
C SER A 27 -2.18 12.19 -3.25
N GLY A 28 -1.37 11.68 -2.33
CA GLY A 28 -0.73 10.36 -2.45
C GLY A 28 -0.11 9.87 -1.14
N ASP A 29 0.47 8.67 -1.16
CA ASP A 29 1.08 8.02 0.02
C ASP A 29 2.52 7.59 -0.28
N GLN A 30 3.45 8.06 0.55
CA GLN A 30 4.85 7.66 0.55
C GLN A 30 5.14 6.70 1.70
N TYR A 31 6.19 5.92 1.56
CA TYR A 31 6.68 5.12 2.68
C TYR A 31 8.19 5.15 2.81
N PHE A 32 8.66 4.91 4.02
CA PHE A 32 10.07 4.75 4.35
C PHE A 32 10.29 3.39 4.98
N ILE A 33 11.38 2.72 4.60
CA ILE A 33 11.82 1.46 5.21
C ILE A 33 13.00 1.75 6.12
N GLY A 34 12.99 1.19 7.33
CA GLY A 34 14.09 1.40 8.25
C GLY A 34 13.95 0.71 9.58
N LYS A 35 14.53 1.35 10.60
CA LYS A 35 14.54 0.90 12.00
C LYS A 35 13.85 1.94 12.86
N PHE A 36 13.17 1.47 13.91
CA PHE A 36 12.59 2.31 14.94
C PHE A 36 13.04 1.79 16.29
N ASP A 37 13.62 2.66 17.11
CA ASP A 37 14.17 2.32 18.43
C ASP A 37 13.19 2.56 19.59
N GLY A 38 11.95 2.97 19.28
CA GLY A 38 10.94 3.39 20.26
C GLY A 38 10.78 4.91 20.36
N SER A 39 11.73 5.69 19.82
CA SER A 39 11.72 7.15 19.82
C SER A 39 12.00 7.75 18.44
N THR A 40 12.95 7.17 17.70
CA THR A 40 13.49 7.71 16.47
C THR A 40 13.37 6.67 15.36
N PHE A 41 12.84 7.09 14.22
CA PHE A 41 12.87 6.30 13.00
C PHE A 41 14.11 6.67 12.18
N THR A 42 14.89 5.67 11.79
CA THR A 42 16.06 5.82 10.90
C THR A 42 15.80 5.09 9.58
N SER A 43 15.68 5.87 8.49
CA SER A 43 15.52 5.33 7.13
C SER A 43 16.79 4.60 6.67
N GLU A 44 16.61 3.48 5.97
CA GLU A 44 17.69 2.74 5.30
C GLU A 44 17.99 3.29 3.89
N ASN A 45 17.11 4.12 3.33
CA ASN A 45 17.29 4.73 2.02
C ASN A 45 17.80 6.18 2.14
N SER A 46 18.48 6.68 1.11
CA SER A 46 18.89 8.08 1.02
C SER A 46 17.69 9.03 1.02
N LYS A 47 17.92 10.29 1.39
CA LYS A 47 16.85 11.32 1.44
C LYS A 47 16.27 11.63 0.06
N ASP A 48 17.04 11.42 -0.99
CA ASP A 48 16.62 11.67 -2.37
C ASP A 48 15.80 10.51 -2.95
N GLN A 49 15.78 9.35 -2.28
CA GLN A 49 15.01 8.19 -2.68
C GLN A 49 13.56 8.32 -2.18
N VAL A 50 12.65 8.71 -3.08
CA VAL A 50 11.22 8.72 -2.79
C VAL A 50 10.60 7.38 -3.17
N LEU A 51 9.94 6.73 -2.20
CA LEU A 51 9.19 5.49 -2.42
C LEU A 51 7.69 5.75 -2.25
N TRP A 52 6.92 5.46 -3.29
CA TRP A 52 5.47 5.63 -3.31
C TRP A 52 4.77 4.30 -3.00
N SER A 53 3.79 4.33 -2.11
CA SER A 53 2.96 3.16 -1.80
C SER A 53 2.13 2.75 -3.01
N ASP A 54 1.55 3.72 -3.72
CA ASP A 54 0.77 3.51 -4.93
C ASP A 54 1.09 4.63 -5.92
N TYR A 55 1.21 4.29 -7.20
CA TYR A 55 1.52 5.24 -8.27
C TYR A 55 0.25 5.76 -8.98
N GLY A 56 -0.92 5.22 -8.63
CA GLY A 56 -2.21 5.71 -9.09
C GLY A 56 -2.60 7.04 -8.46
N LYS A 57 -3.58 7.71 -9.07
CA LYS A 57 -4.10 8.99 -8.58
C LYS A 57 -5.05 8.84 -7.38
N ASP A 58 -5.64 7.66 -7.22
CA ASP A 58 -6.70 7.36 -6.25
C ASP A 58 -6.26 6.33 -5.21
N PHE A 59 -5.32 6.69 -4.34
CA PHE A 59 -4.97 5.91 -3.14
C PHE A 59 -4.34 6.83 -2.09
N TYR A 60 -5.11 7.20 -1.07
CA TYR A 60 -4.70 8.17 -0.06
C TYR A 60 -5.14 7.76 1.35
N ALA A 61 -4.49 8.35 2.36
CA ALA A 61 -4.76 8.11 3.79
C ALA A 61 -4.70 6.62 4.15
N SER A 62 -3.70 5.91 3.60
CA SER A 62 -3.58 4.48 3.82
C SER A 62 -3.38 4.19 5.31
N THR A 63 -4.11 3.20 5.83
CA THR A 63 -4.04 2.81 7.24
C THR A 63 -4.16 1.30 7.36
N SER A 64 -3.31 0.71 8.19
CA SER A 64 -3.34 -0.72 8.46
C SER A 64 -4.20 -1.06 9.67
N PHE A 65 -4.81 -2.25 9.64
CA PHE A 65 -5.52 -2.78 10.80
C PHE A 65 -4.59 -3.00 11.99
N SER A 66 -5.09 -2.66 13.19
CA SER A 66 -4.46 -2.98 14.48
C SER A 66 -4.91 -4.36 14.96
N ASP A 67 -4.16 -4.94 15.89
CA ASP A 67 -4.56 -6.12 16.66
C ASP A 67 -5.02 -7.35 15.84
N ILE A 68 -4.46 -7.52 14.63
CA ILE A 68 -4.62 -8.75 13.86
C ILE A 68 -4.13 -9.93 14.73
N PRO A 69 -4.93 -10.99 14.92
CA PRO A 69 -4.54 -12.13 15.74
C PRO A 69 -3.22 -12.75 15.27
N LYS A 70 -2.40 -13.20 16.22
CA LYS A 70 -1.12 -13.86 15.92
C LYS A 70 -1.27 -15.09 15.00
N SER A 71 -2.42 -15.76 15.02
CA SER A 71 -2.74 -16.89 14.16
C SER A 71 -2.90 -16.52 12.68
N ASP A 72 -3.26 -15.26 12.38
CA ASP A 72 -3.27 -14.70 11.03
C ASP A 72 -1.90 -14.09 10.71
N GLY A 73 -1.45 -13.16 11.56
CA GLY A 73 -0.10 -12.58 11.51
C GLY A 73 0.17 -11.66 10.31
N ARG A 74 -0.77 -11.48 9.37
CA ARG A 74 -0.61 -10.56 8.23
C ARG A 74 -0.61 -9.10 8.70
N ARG A 75 -0.03 -8.22 7.87
CA ARG A 75 -0.30 -6.79 7.92
C ARG A 75 -1.20 -6.45 6.75
N ILE A 76 -2.40 -5.97 7.02
CA ILE A 76 -3.39 -5.62 6.00
C ILE A 76 -3.71 -4.14 6.13
N TRP A 77 -3.83 -3.46 4.99
CA TRP A 77 -4.23 -2.06 4.95
C TRP A 77 -5.27 -1.76 3.87
N LEU A 78 -5.84 -0.56 3.97
CA LEU A 78 -6.77 0.03 3.02
C LEU A 78 -6.32 1.47 2.76
N GLY A 79 -6.65 1.99 1.58
CA GLY A 79 -6.54 3.41 1.27
C GLY A 79 -7.84 3.93 0.68
N TRP A 80 -8.13 5.21 0.88
CA TRP A 80 -9.26 5.88 0.27
C TRP A 80 -9.01 6.03 -1.23
N LEU A 81 -9.89 5.44 -2.06
CA LEU A 81 -9.80 5.49 -3.52
C LEU A 81 -10.40 6.79 -4.07
N VAL A 82 -9.75 7.91 -3.78
CA VAL A 82 -10.01 9.18 -4.46
C VAL A 82 -8.80 10.11 -4.31
N ASN A 83 -8.79 11.17 -5.11
CA ASN A 83 -7.83 12.26 -4.99
C ASN A 83 -8.48 13.55 -4.47
N TRP A 84 -7.79 14.27 -3.60
CA TRP A 84 -8.25 15.57 -3.10
C TRP A 84 -8.51 16.62 -4.20
N ASP A 85 -7.85 16.54 -5.36
CA ASP A 85 -8.10 17.41 -6.52
C ASP A 85 -9.58 17.42 -6.98
N TYR A 86 -10.29 16.29 -6.81
CA TYR A 86 -11.65 16.10 -7.32
C TYR A 86 -12.59 15.33 -6.39
N ALA A 87 -12.20 15.00 -5.15
CA ALA A 87 -13.01 14.18 -4.25
C ALA A 87 -14.46 14.66 -4.08
N GLY A 88 -14.68 15.97 -4.03
CA GLY A 88 -16.01 16.58 -3.91
C GLY A 88 -16.83 16.63 -5.21
N LYS A 89 -16.23 16.28 -6.35
CA LYS A 89 -16.83 16.42 -7.70
C LYS A 89 -17.13 15.08 -8.38
N VAL A 90 -16.80 13.96 -7.74
CA VAL A 90 -17.09 12.62 -8.28
C VAL A 90 -18.62 12.47 -8.44
N PRO A 91 -19.13 12.11 -9.63
CA PRO A 91 -20.55 12.09 -9.94
C PRO A 91 -21.23 10.80 -9.43
N THR A 92 -21.14 10.55 -8.12
CA THR A 92 -21.82 9.44 -7.45
C THR A 92 -22.87 9.96 -6.46
N ASP A 93 -23.96 9.20 -6.33
CA ASP A 93 -25.08 9.43 -5.44
C ASP A 93 -25.64 8.05 -5.01
N PRO A 94 -26.07 7.83 -3.75
CA PRO A 94 -26.18 8.78 -2.64
C PRO A 94 -24.89 8.94 -1.80
N TRP A 95 -23.77 8.35 -2.22
CA TRP A 95 -22.51 8.36 -1.47
C TRP A 95 -21.33 8.75 -2.36
N ARG A 96 -20.22 9.18 -1.75
CA ARG A 96 -18.95 9.50 -2.44
C ARG A 96 -17.77 8.88 -1.74
N GLY A 97 -16.83 8.39 -2.55
CA GLY A 97 -15.60 7.76 -2.10
C GLY A 97 -15.82 6.33 -1.62
N VAL A 98 -14.79 5.50 -1.82
CA VAL A 98 -14.73 4.12 -1.34
C VAL A 98 -13.37 3.84 -0.74
N GLN A 99 -13.27 2.79 0.05
CA GLN A 99 -11.97 2.21 0.39
C GLN A 99 -11.50 1.30 -0.75
N SER A 100 -10.18 1.12 -0.84
CA SER A 100 -9.58 0.14 -1.72
C SER A 100 -10.03 -1.27 -1.33
N ILE A 101 -9.76 -2.25 -2.17
CA ILE A 101 -9.71 -3.62 -1.67
C ILE A 101 -8.63 -3.75 -0.59
N PRO A 102 -8.80 -4.64 0.42
CA PRO A 102 -7.75 -4.89 1.40
C PRO A 102 -6.52 -5.48 0.72
N ARG A 103 -5.33 -4.98 1.09
CA ARG A 103 -4.05 -5.47 0.56
C ARG A 103 -3.17 -5.94 1.71
N GLU A 104 -2.63 -7.15 1.57
CA GLU A 104 -1.59 -7.68 2.44
C GLU A 104 -0.24 -7.04 2.09
N LEU A 105 0.51 -6.67 3.12
CA LEU A 105 1.82 -6.04 3.02
C LEU A 105 2.96 -6.98 3.38
N LYS A 106 3.97 -7.01 2.52
CA LYS A 106 5.26 -7.67 2.76
C LYS A 106 6.39 -6.74 2.31
N LEU A 107 7.61 -7.07 2.70
CA LEU A 107 8.80 -6.47 2.10
C LEU A 107 9.46 -7.50 1.19
N LYS A 108 10.09 -7.06 0.11
CA LYS A 108 10.89 -7.92 -0.75
C LYS A 108 12.17 -7.20 -1.18
N ARG A 109 13.27 -7.94 -1.26
CA ARG A 109 14.54 -7.42 -1.78
C ARG A 109 14.55 -7.48 -3.30
N PHE A 110 14.93 -6.38 -3.91
CA PHE A 110 15.21 -6.21 -5.33
C PHE A 110 16.65 -5.70 -5.51
N ALA A 111 17.10 -5.60 -6.77
CA ALA A 111 18.44 -5.11 -7.10
C ALA A 111 18.71 -3.69 -6.58
N ASP A 112 17.67 -2.86 -6.53
CA ASP A 112 17.69 -1.47 -6.08
C ASP A 112 17.33 -1.29 -4.59
N GLY A 113 17.16 -2.39 -3.85
CA GLY A 113 16.94 -2.41 -2.41
C GLY A 113 15.64 -3.10 -1.98
N ILE A 114 15.30 -2.97 -0.71
CA ILE A 114 14.05 -3.52 -0.17
C ILE A 114 12.89 -2.60 -0.59
N ARG A 115 11.76 -3.17 -1.00
CA ARG A 115 10.53 -2.45 -1.39
C ARG A 115 9.31 -3.02 -0.67
N LEU A 116 8.32 -2.15 -0.47
CA LEU A 116 7.00 -2.56 -0.01
C LEU A 116 6.28 -3.29 -1.15
N MET A 117 5.86 -4.52 -0.87
CA MET A 117 5.04 -5.34 -1.74
C MET A 117 3.62 -5.36 -1.20
N GLN A 118 2.66 -5.21 -2.11
CA GLN A 118 1.25 -5.29 -1.81
C GLN A 118 0.60 -6.37 -2.67
N GLN A 119 -0.26 -7.17 -2.08
CA GLN A 119 -1.09 -8.13 -2.81
C GLN A 119 -2.53 -8.02 -2.30
N PRO A 120 -3.55 -8.13 -3.17
CA PRO A 120 -4.92 -8.30 -2.72
C PRO A 120 -5.00 -9.47 -1.74
N VAL A 121 -5.77 -9.31 -0.66
CA VAL A 121 -5.94 -10.38 0.34
C VAL A 121 -6.51 -11.65 -0.29
N ALA A 122 -6.09 -12.81 0.22
CA ALA A 122 -6.42 -14.11 -0.35
C ALA A 122 -7.92 -14.40 -0.37
N GLU A 123 -8.68 -13.82 0.56
CA GLU A 123 -10.13 -13.94 0.72
C GLU A 123 -10.89 -13.51 -0.54
N LEU A 124 -10.36 -12.56 -1.32
CA LEU A 124 -10.99 -12.14 -2.58
C LEU A 124 -11.03 -13.26 -3.62
N ARG A 125 -10.22 -14.32 -3.49
CA ARG A 125 -10.30 -15.49 -4.36
C ARG A 125 -11.66 -16.19 -4.24
N ASN A 126 -12.30 -16.12 -3.08
CA ASN A 126 -13.61 -16.74 -2.85
C ASN A 126 -14.75 -16.02 -3.59
N LEU A 127 -14.50 -14.81 -4.10
CA LEU A 127 -15.45 -14.03 -4.89
C LEU A 127 -15.25 -14.21 -6.40
N ARG A 128 -14.25 -15.00 -6.83
CA ARG A 128 -13.99 -15.24 -8.25
C ARG A 128 -14.99 -16.25 -8.80
N GLU A 129 -15.54 -15.96 -9.97
CA GLU A 129 -16.42 -16.86 -10.70
C GLU A 129 -15.65 -17.53 -11.87
N GLN A 130 -16.35 -17.91 -12.94
CA GLN A 130 -15.74 -18.56 -14.10
C GLN A 130 -14.60 -17.73 -14.68
N HIS A 131 -13.44 -18.37 -14.83
CA HIS A 131 -12.26 -17.79 -15.45
C HIS A 131 -12.36 -17.88 -16.97
N THR A 132 -12.32 -16.73 -17.64
CA THR A 132 -12.27 -16.65 -19.11
C THR A 132 -10.88 -16.19 -19.54
N SER A 133 -10.17 -17.04 -20.28
CA SER A 133 -8.92 -16.67 -20.94
C SER A 133 -9.21 -16.10 -22.32
N LEU A 134 -8.63 -14.95 -22.64
CA LEU A 134 -8.62 -14.40 -24.00
C LEU A 134 -7.25 -14.65 -24.62
N GLU A 135 -7.22 -15.16 -25.85
CA GLU A 135 -5.98 -15.20 -26.60
C GLU A 135 -5.56 -13.77 -26.97
N ARG A 136 -4.26 -13.49 -26.84
CA ARG A 136 -3.70 -12.19 -27.19
C ARG A 136 -3.92 -11.97 -28.68
N GLN A 137 -4.77 -11.03 -29.03
CA GLN A 137 -4.88 -10.58 -30.43
C GLN A 137 -3.58 -9.89 -30.80
N SER A 138 -2.93 -10.42 -31.84
CA SER A 138 -1.65 -9.95 -32.40
C SER A 138 -1.74 -8.52 -32.92
#